data_AF-A0A7J4VCN3-F1
#
_entry.id   AF-A0A7J4VCN3-F1
#
_cell.length_a   1.000
_cell.length_b   1.000
_cell.length_c   1.000
_cell.angle_alpha   90.00
_cell.angle_beta   90.00
_cell.angle_gamma   90.00
#
_symmetry.space_group_name_H-M   'P 1'
#
loop_
_entity.id
_entity.type
_entity.pdbx_description
1 polymer ?
#
loop_
_entity_poly.entity_id
_entity_poly.type
_entity_poly.pdbx_seq_one_letter_code
_entity_poly.pdbx_strand_id
1 'polypeptide(L)'
;QNLLVPPVISWGNTHRPQGYSYFIDEFEYQGTRDISNFLAVPAAIKFMDFHNWRKVSDDCCVMIHDAKKRMEAIPGMESLYSGDTSLIRQMASVKLPANAPADLKAQLYDQYKIEIPIFPHNGERFIRISLNGYNSEKDVDILIEALEKLIPKETI
;
A
#
# COMPACT_ATOMS: atom_id res chain seq x y z
N GLN A 1 -27.42 16.75 -1.33
CA GLN A 1 -26.20 15.97 -1.00
C GLN A 1 -26.19 15.83 0.51
N ASN A 2 -27.05 14.94 1.07
CA ASN A 2 -27.41 14.93 2.50
C ASN A 2 -26.83 13.73 3.27
N LEU A 3 -26.05 12.89 2.58
CA LEU A 3 -25.47 11.65 3.14
C LEU A 3 -24.07 11.85 3.73
N LEU A 4 -23.49 13.04 3.56
CA LEU A 4 -22.16 13.38 4.03
C LEU A 4 -22.26 14.60 4.94
N VAL A 5 -21.82 14.44 6.18
CA VAL A 5 -21.78 15.49 7.22
C VAL A 5 -20.37 15.51 7.76
N PRO A 6 -19.72 16.68 7.92
CA PRO A 6 -18.39 16.74 8.49
C PRO A 6 -18.42 16.25 9.96
N PRO A 7 -17.35 15.62 10.45
CA PRO A 7 -17.26 15.22 11.85
C PRO A 7 -17.19 16.42 12.81
N VAL A 8 -16.79 17.60 12.31
CA VAL A 8 -16.68 18.85 13.06
C VAL A 8 -17.16 20.00 12.17
N ILE A 9 -18.03 20.87 12.71
CA ILE A 9 -18.45 22.13 12.07
C ILE A 9 -17.79 23.27 12.84
N SER A 10 -16.99 24.09 12.15
CA SER A 10 -16.30 25.24 12.75
C SER A 10 -17.24 26.43 12.96
N TRP A 11 -16.87 27.32 13.89
CA TRP A 11 -17.42 28.67 13.98
C TRP A 11 -17.10 29.48 12.71
N GLY A 12 -17.98 30.42 12.32
CA GLY A 12 -17.80 31.29 11.14
C GLY A 12 -18.78 31.07 9.98
N ASN A 13 -19.61 30.02 10.05
CA ASN A 13 -20.65 29.68 9.05
C ASN A 13 -21.79 30.74 8.94
N THR A 14 -21.79 31.81 9.75
CA THR A 14 -22.96 32.69 9.90
C THR A 14 -23.12 33.79 8.84
N HIS A 15 -22.11 34.05 7.98
CA HIS A 15 -22.16 35.12 6.99
C HIS A 15 -21.70 34.65 5.61
N ARG A 16 -22.57 33.95 4.88
CA ARG A 16 -22.24 33.38 3.57
C ARG A 16 -22.89 34.19 2.43
N PRO A 17 -22.14 34.60 1.39
CA PRO A 17 -22.70 35.21 0.19
C PRO A 17 -23.70 34.28 -0.52
N GLN A 18 -24.68 34.86 -1.22
CA GLN A 18 -25.59 34.10 -2.07
C GLN A 18 -24.81 33.32 -3.14
N GLY A 19 -25.09 32.02 -3.27
CA GLY A 19 -24.43 31.12 -4.23
C GLY A 19 -23.28 30.29 -3.67
N TYR A 20 -22.89 30.45 -2.40
CA TYR A 20 -21.85 29.65 -1.77
C TYR A 20 -22.34 28.24 -1.42
N SER A 21 -21.52 27.21 -1.67
CA SER A 21 -21.89 25.80 -1.38
C SER A 21 -21.76 25.49 0.11
N TYR A 22 -22.88 25.12 0.72
CA TYR A 22 -22.94 24.75 2.13
C TYR A 22 -22.01 23.57 2.45
N PHE A 23 -21.96 22.61 1.53
CA PHE A 23 -21.11 21.42 1.64
C PHE A 23 -19.62 21.75 1.56
N ILE A 24 -19.19 22.66 0.69
CA ILE A 24 -17.76 22.99 0.55
C ILE A 24 -17.27 23.67 1.82
N ASP A 25 -17.98 24.70 2.30
CA ASP A 25 -17.53 25.49 3.46
C ASP A 25 -17.39 24.63 4.72
N GLU A 26 -18.31 23.69 4.93
CA GLU A 26 -18.30 22.77 6.08
C GLU A 26 -17.14 21.76 6.07
N PHE A 27 -16.63 21.40 4.90
CA PHE A 27 -15.51 20.47 4.75
C PHE A 27 -14.16 21.18 4.58
N GLU A 28 -14.16 22.41 4.08
CA GLU A 28 -12.98 23.23 3.85
C GLU A 28 -12.37 23.68 5.18
N TYR A 29 -13.18 24.23 6.08
CA TYR A 29 -12.72 24.75 7.37
C TYR A 29 -13.38 24.08 8.58
N GLN A 30 -12.67 23.11 9.15
CA GLN A 30 -13.11 22.34 10.33
C GLN A 30 -12.39 22.80 11.61
N GLY A 31 -11.96 24.06 11.64
CA GLY A 31 -11.12 24.64 12.67
C GLY A 31 -9.67 24.79 12.22
N THR A 32 -8.87 25.46 13.05
CA THR A 32 -7.46 25.71 12.75
C THR A 32 -6.67 24.40 12.77
N ARG A 33 -6.10 24.03 11.63
CA ARG A 33 -5.24 22.87 11.44
C ARG A 33 -4.14 23.20 10.43
N ASP A 34 -3.10 22.38 10.39
CA ASP A 34 -2.15 22.44 9.28
C ASP A 34 -2.87 22.00 7.99
N ILE A 35 -2.91 22.89 7.00
CA ILE A 35 -3.52 22.66 5.70
C ILE A 35 -2.48 22.42 4.60
N SER A 36 -1.19 22.35 4.94
CA SER A 36 -0.09 22.25 3.97
C SER A 36 -0.22 21.00 3.10
N ASN A 37 -0.75 19.90 3.63
CA ASN A 37 -1.04 18.68 2.88
C ASN A 37 -2.06 18.89 1.75
N PHE A 38 -3.14 19.64 1.99
CA PHE A 38 -4.14 19.98 0.98
C PHE A 38 -3.56 20.93 -0.06
N LEU A 39 -2.78 21.91 0.38
CA LEU A 39 -2.12 22.87 -0.51
C LEU A 39 -1.02 22.22 -1.39
N ALA A 40 -0.47 21.08 -0.97
CA ALA A 40 0.50 20.33 -1.76
C ALA A 40 -0.13 19.47 -2.87
N VAL A 41 -1.45 19.19 -2.82
CA VAL A 41 -2.12 18.32 -3.81
C VAL A 41 -1.91 18.77 -5.26
N PRO A 42 -2.05 20.05 -5.64
CA PRO A 42 -1.79 20.50 -7.00
C PRO A 42 -0.34 20.25 -7.44
N ALA A 43 0.64 20.38 -6.54
CA ALA A 43 2.03 20.09 -6.84
C ALA A 43 2.27 18.58 -7.03
N ALA A 44 1.63 17.75 -6.21
CA ALA A 44 1.67 16.28 -6.35
C ALA A 44 1.05 15.82 -7.69
N ILE A 45 -0.09 16.38 -8.10
CA ILE A 45 -0.71 16.08 -9.40
C ILE A 45 0.23 16.46 -10.55
N LYS A 46 0.82 17.66 -10.51
CA LYS A 46 1.80 18.10 -11.54
C LYS A 46 3.02 17.19 -11.60
N PHE A 47 3.52 16.72 -10.46
CA PHE A 47 4.61 15.75 -10.39
C PHE A 47 4.22 14.44 -11.06
N MET A 48 3.02 13.92 -10.76
CA MET A 48 2.50 12.70 -11.38
C MET A 48 2.34 12.84 -12.90
N ASP A 49 1.84 13.97 -13.37
CA ASP A 49 1.71 14.25 -14.81
C ASP A 49 3.09 14.33 -15.48
N PHE A 50 4.02 15.08 -14.89
CA PHE A 50 5.39 15.23 -15.40
C PHE A 50 6.13 13.90 -15.54
N HIS A 51 5.94 12.98 -14.60
CA HIS A 51 6.56 11.66 -14.59
C HIS A 51 5.74 10.56 -15.31
N ASN A 52 4.62 10.90 -15.96
CA ASN A 52 3.71 9.94 -16.56
C ASN A 52 3.37 8.80 -15.57
N TRP A 53 2.82 9.18 -14.41
CA TRP A 53 2.62 8.26 -13.30
C TRP A 53 1.73 7.07 -13.64
N ARG A 54 0.85 7.21 -14.63
CA ARG A 54 0.06 6.09 -15.14
C ARG A 54 0.96 4.97 -15.66
N LYS A 55 1.96 5.32 -16.47
CA LYS A 55 2.97 4.36 -16.93
C LYS A 55 3.74 3.76 -15.75
N VAL A 56 4.17 4.57 -14.77
CA VAL A 56 4.87 4.08 -13.57
C VAL A 56 4.02 3.06 -12.82
N SER A 57 2.74 3.34 -12.62
CA SER A 57 1.80 2.44 -11.95
C SER A 57 1.59 1.14 -12.73
N ASP A 58 1.50 1.22 -14.06
CA ASP A 58 1.33 0.06 -14.92
C ASP A 58 2.61 -0.81 -14.95
N ASP A 59 3.80 -0.20 -14.98
CA ASP A 59 5.09 -0.91 -14.87
C ASP A 59 5.22 -1.59 -13.48
N CYS A 60 4.84 -0.91 -12.40
CA CYS A 60 4.79 -1.50 -11.06
C CYS A 60 3.80 -2.66 -10.97
N CYS A 61 2.69 -2.61 -11.73
CA CYS A 61 1.72 -3.70 -11.81
C CYS A 61 2.33 -4.94 -12.45
N VAL A 62 3.08 -4.78 -13.55
CA VAL A 62 3.81 -5.90 -14.15
C VAL A 62 4.80 -6.51 -13.15
N MET A 63 5.56 -5.66 -12.47
CA MET A 63 6.55 -6.09 -11.47
C MET A 63 5.91 -6.78 -10.25
N ILE A 64 4.73 -6.33 -9.78
CA ILE A 64 4.06 -6.97 -8.64
C ILE A 64 3.57 -8.37 -9.00
N HIS A 65 3.12 -8.59 -10.24
CA HIS A 65 2.69 -9.90 -10.69
C HIS A 65 3.85 -10.89 -10.75
N ASP A 66 5.01 -10.46 -11.25
CA ASP A 66 6.23 -11.26 -11.23
C ASP A 66 6.69 -11.55 -9.79
N ALA A 67 6.78 -10.52 -8.95
CA ALA A 67 7.19 -10.65 -7.54
C ALA A 67 6.27 -11.60 -6.76
N LYS A 68 4.94 -11.48 -6.93
CA LYS A 68 3.95 -12.40 -6.35
C LYS A 68 4.21 -13.84 -6.78
N LYS A 69 4.37 -14.09 -8.08
CA LYS A 69 4.67 -15.43 -8.61
C LYS A 69 6.00 -15.96 -8.04
N ARG A 70 6.97 -15.06 -7.92
CA ARG A 70 8.24 -15.14 -7.16
C ARG A 70 8.04 -15.80 -5.79
N MET A 71 7.26 -15.11 -4.98
CA MET A 71 6.97 -15.47 -3.59
C MET A 71 6.16 -16.76 -3.48
N GLU A 72 5.20 -17.00 -4.37
CA GLU A 72 4.38 -18.21 -4.39
C GLU A 72 5.15 -19.46 -4.81
N ALA A 73 6.31 -19.32 -5.45
CA ALA A 73 7.19 -20.42 -5.78
C ALA A 73 8.04 -20.89 -4.58
N ILE A 74 8.09 -20.10 -3.50
CA ILE A 74 8.79 -20.48 -2.26
C ILE A 74 7.99 -21.57 -1.54
N PRO A 75 8.59 -22.72 -1.17
CA PRO A 75 7.88 -23.83 -0.55
C PRO A 75 7.04 -23.41 0.67
N GLY A 76 5.77 -23.82 0.68
CA GLY A 76 4.81 -23.55 1.75
C GLY A 76 4.17 -22.15 1.69
N MET A 77 4.57 -21.27 0.77
CA MET A 77 3.86 -20.03 0.52
C MET A 77 2.66 -20.26 -0.41
N GLU A 78 1.49 -19.75 -0.06
CA GLU A 78 0.24 -20.00 -0.81
C GLU A 78 -0.39 -18.72 -1.35
N SER A 79 -0.92 -18.79 -2.58
CA SER A 79 -1.67 -17.69 -3.21
C SER A 79 -2.97 -17.40 -2.44
N LEU A 80 -3.25 -16.12 -2.22
CA LEU A 80 -4.55 -15.64 -1.74
C LEU A 80 -5.61 -15.47 -2.85
N TYR A 81 -5.20 -15.60 -4.11
CA TYR A 81 -6.00 -15.19 -5.26
C TYR A 81 -6.53 -16.42 -5.98
N SER A 82 -7.83 -16.66 -5.87
CA SER A 82 -8.55 -17.71 -6.59
C SER A 82 -9.19 -17.13 -7.86
N GLY A 83 -8.41 -16.99 -8.93
CA GLY A 83 -8.92 -16.55 -10.24
C GLY A 83 -8.37 -15.22 -10.71
N ASP A 84 -9.25 -14.29 -11.07
CA ASP A 84 -8.86 -13.04 -11.74
C ASP A 84 -7.99 -12.15 -10.86
N THR A 85 -6.76 -11.92 -11.33
CA THR A 85 -5.79 -11.05 -10.67
C THR A 85 -5.79 -9.62 -11.22
N SER A 86 -6.75 -9.24 -12.07
CA SER A 86 -6.86 -7.90 -12.67
C SER A 86 -6.99 -6.77 -11.65
N LEU A 87 -7.46 -7.08 -10.43
CA LEU A 87 -7.58 -6.14 -9.32
C LEU A 87 -6.26 -5.92 -8.57
N ILE A 88 -5.24 -6.75 -8.84
CA ILE A 88 -3.90 -6.53 -8.32
C ILE A 88 -3.31 -5.32 -9.06
N ARG A 89 -2.94 -4.29 -8.32
CA ARG A 89 -2.30 -3.08 -8.85
C ARG A 89 -0.85 -3.02 -8.40
N GLN A 90 -0.57 -2.28 -7.34
CA GLN A 90 0.80 -2.07 -6.86
C GLN A 90 1.09 -2.83 -5.56
N MET A 91 0.20 -3.75 -5.17
CA MET A 91 0.32 -4.51 -3.92
C MET A 91 -0.22 -5.93 -4.10
N ALA A 92 0.49 -6.91 -3.55
CA ALA A 92 0.06 -8.29 -3.50
C ALA A 92 0.38 -8.92 -2.15
N SER A 93 -0.51 -9.79 -1.67
CA SER A 93 -0.35 -10.53 -0.42
C SER A 93 -0.19 -12.03 -0.69
N VAL A 94 0.72 -12.69 0.02
CA VAL A 94 0.92 -14.14 -0.06
C VAL A 94 0.88 -14.72 1.35
N LYS A 95 0.27 -15.90 1.50
CA LYS A 95 0.22 -16.61 2.78
C LYS A 95 1.61 -17.17 3.10
N LEU A 96 2.07 -16.96 4.32
CA LEU A 96 3.31 -17.55 4.83
C LEU A 96 3.04 -18.99 5.31
N PRO A 97 4.02 -19.90 5.23
CA PRO A 97 3.90 -21.21 5.83
C PRO A 97 3.81 -21.14 7.35
N ALA A 98 3.20 -22.15 7.97
CA ALA A 98 3.02 -22.20 9.42
C ALA A 98 4.34 -22.18 10.20
N ASN A 99 5.43 -22.69 9.59
CA ASN A 99 6.76 -22.72 10.17
C ASN A 99 7.56 -21.42 9.94
N ALA A 100 7.01 -20.41 9.28
CA ALA A 100 7.70 -19.14 9.07
C ALA A 100 8.03 -18.47 10.42
N PRO A 101 9.25 -17.92 10.62
CA PRO A 101 9.66 -17.35 11.89
C PRO A 101 8.69 -16.26 12.38
N ALA A 102 8.37 -16.24 13.68
CA ALA A 102 7.46 -15.25 14.25
C ALA A 102 8.01 -13.82 14.12
N ASP A 103 9.33 -13.68 14.20
CA ASP A 103 10.12 -12.46 14.09
C ASP A 103 10.59 -12.16 12.66
N LEU A 104 10.06 -12.85 11.63
CA LEU A 104 10.46 -12.69 10.22
C LEU A 104 10.50 -11.21 9.77
N LYS A 105 9.56 -10.38 10.23
CA LYS A 105 9.54 -8.94 9.91
C LYS A 105 10.81 -8.24 10.44
N ALA A 106 11.18 -8.51 11.68
CA ALA A 106 12.37 -7.92 12.29
C ALA A 106 13.64 -8.41 11.59
N GLN A 107 13.72 -9.71 11.27
CA GLN A 107 14.86 -10.26 10.53
C GLN A 107 15.04 -9.63 9.14
N LEU A 108 13.95 -9.45 8.38
CA LEU A 108 13.96 -8.76 7.09
C LEU A 108 14.45 -7.32 7.21
N TYR A 109 14.00 -6.59 8.23
CA TYR A 109 14.44 -5.21 8.47
C TYR A 109 15.91 -5.14 8.92
N ASP A 110 16.28 -5.89 9.95
CA ASP A 110 17.60 -5.76 10.57
C ASP A 110 18.72 -6.27 9.67
N GLN A 111 18.52 -7.41 9.02
CA GLN A 111 19.55 -8.09 8.21
C GLN A 111 19.56 -7.62 6.74
N TYR A 112 18.38 -7.35 6.16
CA TYR A 112 18.24 -7.04 4.73
C TYR A 112 17.78 -5.61 4.43
N LYS A 113 17.43 -4.82 5.46
CA LYS A 113 16.88 -3.46 5.32
C LYS A 113 15.56 -3.42 4.54
N ILE A 114 14.78 -4.49 4.63
CA ILE A 114 13.47 -4.62 4.01
C ILE A 114 12.38 -4.30 5.04
N GLU A 115 11.68 -3.19 4.84
CA GLU A 115 10.45 -2.88 5.59
C GLU A 115 9.24 -3.40 4.79
N ILE A 116 8.61 -4.47 5.29
CA ILE A 116 7.44 -5.08 4.66
C ILE A 116 6.41 -5.50 5.72
N PRO A 117 5.10 -5.25 5.51
CA PRO A 117 4.08 -5.67 6.45
C PRO A 117 3.91 -7.20 6.45
N ILE A 118 4.00 -7.78 7.64
CA ILE A 118 3.58 -9.15 7.96
C ILE A 118 2.52 -9.06 9.05
N PHE A 119 1.35 -9.65 8.82
CA PHE A 119 0.21 -9.51 9.73
C PHE A 119 -0.62 -10.79 9.83
N PRO A 120 -1.25 -11.04 10.99
CA PRO A 120 -2.18 -12.15 11.16
C PRO A 120 -3.56 -11.82 10.57
N HIS A 121 -4.22 -12.81 9.97
CA HIS A 121 -5.61 -12.73 9.57
C HIS A 121 -6.25 -14.12 9.57
N ASN A 122 -7.39 -14.27 10.26
CA ASN A 122 -8.15 -15.53 10.37
C ASN A 122 -7.30 -16.75 10.79
N GLY A 123 -6.41 -16.59 11.76
CA GLY A 123 -5.52 -17.66 12.25
C GLY A 123 -4.28 -17.93 11.38
N GLU A 124 -4.16 -17.27 10.23
CA GLU A 124 -3.05 -17.41 9.29
C GLU A 124 -2.17 -16.15 9.28
N ARG A 125 -0.98 -16.23 8.68
CA ARG A 125 -0.05 -15.10 8.54
C ARG A 125 0.18 -14.76 7.07
N PHE A 126 0.22 -13.48 6.76
CA PHE A 126 0.39 -12.96 5.41
C PHE A 126 1.53 -11.97 5.35
N ILE A 127 2.28 -12.02 4.26
CA ILE A 127 3.25 -11.00 3.87
C ILE A 127 2.68 -10.23 2.68
N ARG A 128 2.75 -8.89 2.71
CA ARG A 128 2.25 -8.05 1.60
C ARG A 128 3.34 -7.18 1.03
N ILE A 129 3.72 -7.46 -0.22
CA ILE A 129 4.63 -6.62 -0.99
C ILE A 129 3.86 -5.43 -1.57
N SER A 130 4.51 -4.26 -1.64
CA SER A 130 3.98 -3.04 -2.24
C SER A 130 5.08 -2.35 -3.04
N LEU A 131 4.88 -2.21 -4.35
CA LEU A 131 5.89 -1.68 -5.27
C LEU A 131 5.46 -0.34 -5.84
N ASN A 132 6.39 0.60 -5.89
CA ASN A 132 6.15 1.95 -6.38
C ASN A 132 7.32 2.44 -7.25
N GLY A 133 7.23 3.66 -7.79
CA GLY A 133 8.22 4.21 -8.74
C GLY A 133 9.65 4.35 -8.20
N TYR A 134 9.88 4.10 -6.91
CA TYR A 134 11.20 4.07 -6.29
C TYR A 134 11.76 2.65 -6.10
N ASN A 135 10.99 1.61 -6.46
CA ASN A 135 11.43 0.22 -6.39
C ASN A 135 11.94 -0.26 -7.75
N SER A 136 12.81 -1.27 -7.70
CA SER A 136 13.45 -1.92 -8.83
C SER A 136 13.32 -3.44 -8.76
N GLU A 137 13.58 -4.13 -9.87
CA GLU A 137 13.63 -5.60 -9.89
C GLU A 137 14.66 -6.14 -8.90
N LYS A 138 15.77 -5.42 -8.69
CA LYS A 138 16.78 -5.78 -7.70
C LYS A 138 16.23 -5.80 -6.27
N ASP A 139 15.31 -4.88 -5.93
CA ASP A 139 14.67 -4.88 -4.61
C ASP A 139 13.80 -6.13 -4.42
N VAL A 140 13.12 -6.55 -5.48
CA VAL A 140 12.36 -7.82 -5.50
C VAL A 140 13.31 -9.00 -5.35
N ASP A 141 14.43 -9.02 -6.06
CA ASP A 141 15.42 -10.11 -5.97
C ASP A 141 15.96 -10.28 -4.55
N ILE A 142 16.31 -9.18 -3.88
CA ILE A 142 16.78 -9.20 -2.49
C ILE A 142 15.68 -9.72 -1.56
N LEU A 143 14.41 -9.34 -1.77
CA LEU A 143 13.29 -9.86 -1.00
C LEU A 143 13.15 -11.37 -1.19
N ILE A 144 13.17 -11.87 -2.42
CA ILE A 144 13.03 -13.31 -2.69
C ILE A 144 14.19 -14.09 -2.06
N GLU A 145 15.43 -13.64 -2.23
CA GLU A 145 16.61 -14.27 -1.62
C GLU A 145 16.51 -14.30 -0.09
N ALA A 146 16.06 -13.20 0.53
CA ALA A 146 15.87 -13.13 1.97
C ALA A 146 14.79 -14.12 2.45
N LEU A 147 13.65 -14.19 1.75
CA LEU A 147 12.57 -15.11 2.10
C LEU A 147 13.01 -16.57 1.95
N GLU A 148 13.72 -16.93 0.88
CA GLU A 148 14.25 -18.29 0.68
C GLU A 148 15.26 -18.71 1.76
N LYS A 149 16.03 -17.76 2.30
CA LYS A 149 16.99 -18.00 3.38
C LYS A 149 16.34 -18.09 4.76
N LEU A 150 15.34 -17.25 5.02
CA LEU A 150 14.75 -17.10 6.35
C LEU A 150 13.56 -18.05 6.58
N ILE A 151 12.88 -18.50 5.52
CA ILE A 151 11.78 -19.46 5.64
C ILE A 151 12.35 -20.87 5.61
N PRO A 152 12.15 -21.68 6.68
CA PRO A 152 12.62 -23.06 6.70
C PRO A 152 11.92 -23.87 5.61
N LYS A 153 12.70 -24.63 4.84
CA LYS A 153 12.16 -25.61 3.89
C LYS A 153 11.44 -26.69 4.68
N GLU A 154 10.23 -27.04 4.29
CA GLU A 154 9.55 -28.21 4.85
C GLU A 154 10.45 -29.43 4.65
N THR A 155 10.79 -30.08 5.77
CA THR A 155 11.42 -31.40 5.74
C THR A 155 10.27 -32.39 5.58
N ILE A 156 10.16 -33.01 4.41
CA ILE A 156 9.22 -34.10 4.15
C ILE A 156 9.53 -35.27 5.09
#